data_AF-A0A1S3K3D9-F1
#
_entry.id   AF-A0A1S3K3D9-F1
#
_cell.length_a   1.000
_cell.length_b   1.000
_cell.length_c   1.000
_cell.angle_alpha   90.00
_cell.angle_beta   90.00
_cell.angle_gamma   90.00
#
_symmetry.space_group_name_H-M   'P 1'
#
loop_
_entity.id
_entity.type
_entity.pdbx_description
1 polymer ?
#
loop_
_entity_poly.entity_id
_entity_poly.type
_entity_poly.pdbx_seq_one_letter_code
_entity_poly.pdbx_strand_id
1 'polypeptide(L)'
;MESLRVFALLTIVVQSINGFDRGSQYLKLMQLYSVNRQTNQLYTLFAKDCPEFLSTPDIAGVVKDIFGKRDAAAVIGSELDIKLALAKEHFGHLLQQYKECASKKGHMSGIDACSVNLCQNNGVCENVLGFPQCLCSQGFSGDKCQYDIDDCASNPCKNGGTCDDRVNGFQCTCLAGYTGTTCETNIDECTNIPCKNNGTCVDRVNGFQCTCLAGFTGTTCETDMDECTNNPCKNNGTCVDRVNGFQCTCLVDFTGTTCETTNYAFEVIDTKNVTYSGLRFLAVKVRVPANGKSASSDWCYDYRNMCQSFGRRPTGCGGRWISDSRYSRCRDVYSSYMPSNNQLDCNPSSGARALAMAAFNVTPPIYTCFAFHRCESSGDCSSTFASSGDGLTYVSNIMSKNDRVGYTVCY
;
A
#
# COMPACT_ATOMS: atom_id res chain seq x y z
N MET A 1 9.75 -56.48 26.12
CA MET A 1 9.78 -55.92 27.50
C MET A 1 11.16 -55.36 27.88
N GLU A 2 12.27 -55.82 27.29
CA GLU A 2 13.61 -55.23 27.53
C GLU A 2 13.83 -53.88 26.83
N SER A 3 13.24 -53.65 25.66
CA SER A 3 13.38 -52.39 24.89
C SER A 3 12.71 -51.18 25.55
N LEU A 4 11.58 -51.33 26.26
CA LEU A 4 10.93 -50.22 26.99
C LEU A 4 11.65 -49.85 28.30
N ARG A 5 12.38 -50.78 28.93
CA ARG A 5 13.15 -50.51 30.16
C ARG A 5 14.45 -49.77 29.86
N VAL A 6 15.03 -50.00 28.68
CA VAL A 6 16.25 -49.32 28.19
C VAL A 6 15.97 -47.85 27.86
N PHE A 7 14.80 -47.52 27.28
CA PHE A 7 14.40 -46.13 27.01
C PHE A 7 14.21 -45.33 28.31
N ALA A 8 13.61 -45.92 29.34
CA ALA A 8 13.44 -45.27 30.65
C ALA A 8 14.78 -45.02 31.39
N LEU A 9 15.75 -45.93 31.24
CA LEU A 9 17.11 -45.78 31.79
C LEU A 9 17.94 -44.72 31.03
N LEU A 10 17.78 -44.64 29.71
CA LEU A 10 18.44 -43.62 28.87
C LEU A 10 17.99 -42.19 29.22
N THR A 11 16.70 -41.97 29.52
CA THR A 11 16.20 -40.64 29.91
C THR A 11 16.76 -40.18 31.27
N ILE A 12 16.98 -41.11 32.20
CA ILE A 12 17.52 -40.82 33.56
C ILE A 12 19.02 -40.47 33.49
N VAL A 13 19.79 -41.14 32.63
CA VAL A 13 21.22 -40.86 32.44
C VAL A 13 21.43 -39.51 31.73
N VAL A 14 20.61 -39.18 30.73
CA VAL A 14 20.68 -37.90 29.99
C VAL A 14 20.36 -36.68 30.88
N GLN A 15 19.49 -36.84 31.88
CA GLN A 15 19.16 -35.77 32.84
C GLN A 15 20.29 -35.47 33.84
N SER A 16 21.29 -36.35 33.96
CA SER A 16 22.36 -36.28 34.97
C SER A 16 23.69 -35.73 34.41
N ILE A 17 23.77 -35.46 33.10
CA ILE A 17 24.96 -34.95 32.42
C ILE A 17 24.90 -33.42 32.38
N ASN A 18 25.64 -32.76 33.27
CA ASN A 18 25.94 -31.33 33.19
C ASN A 18 27.16 -31.13 32.28
N GLY A 19 26.96 -30.54 31.10
CA GLY A 19 28.04 -30.14 30.20
C GLY A 19 27.76 -30.40 28.72
N PHE A 20 28.32 -29.54 27.87
CA PHE A 20 28.21 -29.49 26.42
C PHE A 20 28.47 -30.87 25.76
N ASP A 21 27.61 -31.29 24.84
CA ASP A 21 27.65 -32.52 24.02
C ASP A 21 26.85 -33.76 24.53
N ARG A 22 25.53 -33.58 24.71
CA ARG A 22 24.57 -34.68 24.93
C ARG A 22 24.43 -35.63 23.73
N GLY A 23 24.71 -35.18 22.51
CA GLY A 23 24.53 -35.96 21.28
C GLY A 23 25.60 -37.04 21.09
N SER A 24 26.88 -36.68 21.27
CA SER A 24 28.01 -37.60 21.16
C SER A 24 27.98 -38.71 22.21
N GLN A 25 27.60 -38.39 23.46
CA GLN A 25 27.52 -39.39 24.52
C GLN A 25 26.36 -40.39 24.33
N TYR A 26 25.22 -39.92 23.81
CA TYR A 26 24.10 -40.80 23.46
C TYR A 26 24.50 -41.80 22.35
N LEU A 27 25.18 -41.31 21.30
CA LEU A 27 25.67 -42.15 20.22
C LEU A 27 26.66 -43.23 20.72
N LYS A 28 27.58 -42.87 21.61
CA LYS A 28 28.54 -43.80 22.22
C LYS A 28 27.85 -44.87 23.09
N LEU A 29 26.79 -44.50 23.80
CA LEU A 29 25.96 -45.44 24.57
C LEU A 29 25.24 -46.44 23.66
N MET A 30 24.68 -45.97 22.54
CA MET A 30 24.04 -46.84 21.55
C MET A 30 25.05 -47.78 20.88
N GLN A 31 26.28 -47.30 20.59
CA GLN A 31 27.38 -48.13 20.10
C GLN A 31 27.79 -49.20 21.12
N LEU A 32 27.92 -48.85 22.40
CA LEU A 32 28.27 -49.79 23.47
C LEU A 32 27.21 -50.89 23.62
N TYR A 33 25.93 -50.50 23.55
CA TYR A 33 24.81 -51.45 23.56
C TYR A 33 24.85 -52.41 22.36
N SER A 34 25.10 -51.87 21.16
CA SER A 34 25.22 -52.66 19.93
C SER A 34 26.34 -53.69 20.03
N VAL A 35 27.55 -53.27 20.44
CA VAL A 35 28.70 -54.17 20.63
C VAL A 35 28.38 -55.23 21.68
N ASN A 36 27.77 -54.87 22.81
CA ASN A 36 27.39 -55.85 23.84
C ASN A 36 26.38 -56.89 23.32
N ARG A 37 25.39 -56.47 22.53
CA ARG A 37 24.44 -57.38 21.89
C ARG A 37 25.15 -58.34 20.94
N GLN A 38 26.09 -57.85 20.11
CA GLN A 38 26.91 -58.67 19.21
C GLN A 38 27.78 -59.66 19.99
N THR A 39 28.41 -59.22 21.09
CA THR A 39 29.24 -60.07 21.95
C THR A 39 28.43 -61.21 22.57
N ASN A 40 27.23 -60.95 23.08
CA ASN A 40 26.36 -61.99 23.63
C ASN A 40 25.88 -63.00 22.57
N GLN A 41 25.60 -62.54 21.35
CA GLN A 41 25.27 -63.42 20.23
C GLN A 41 26.46 -64.32 19.86
N LEU A 42 27.66 -63.73 19.77
CA LEU A 42 28.89 -64.47 19.51
C LEU A 42 29.19 -65.49 20.61
N TYR A 43 29.01 -65.15 21.89
CA TYR A 43 29.11 -66.11 23.00
C TYR A 43 28.16 -67.30 22.86
N THR A 44 26.93 -67.04 22.43
CA THR A 44 25.93 -68.10 22.24
C THR A 44 26.34 -69.06 21.12
N LEU A 45 26.89 -68.53 20.01
CA LEU A 45 27.45 -69.33 18.92
C LEU A 45 28.69 -70.11 19.38
N PHE A 46 29.58 -69.45 20.11
CA PHE A 46 30.78 -70.07 20.67
C PHE A 46 30.44 -71.23 21.61
N ALA A 47 29.44 -71.06 22.48
CA ALA A 47 28.96 -72.09 23.38
C ALA A 47 28.32 -73.27 22.66
N LYS A 48 27.70 -73.04 21.51
CA LYS A 48 27.08 -74.08 20.69
C LYS A 48 28.12 -74.85 19.86
N ASP A 49 29.00 -74.15 19.17
CA ASP A 49 29.88 -74.74 18.14
C ASP A 49 31.25 -75.14 18.71
N CYS A 50 31.68 -74.47 19.77
CA CYS A 50 33.03 -74.54 20.36
C CYS A 50 33.04 -74.63 21.90
N PRO A 51 32.22 -75.49 22.55
CA PRO A 51 32.07 -75.53 24.00
C PRO A 51 33.37 -75.84 24.76
N GLU A 52 34.29 -76.59 24.15
CA GLU A 52 35.57 -77.01 24.72
C GLU A 52 36.56 -75.85 24.96
N PHE A 53 36.36 -74.71 24.29
CA PHE A 53 37.24 -73.53 24.40
C PHE A 53 36.74 -72.49 25.41
N LEU A 54 35.56 -72.69 26.01
CA LEU A 54 35.00 -71.77 27.02
C LEU A 54 35.53 -72.01 28.45
N SER A 55 36.31 -73.07 28.68
CA SER A 55 36.84 -73.44 30.00
C SER A 55 38.16 -72.75 30.38
N THR A 56 38.63 -71.75 29.63
CA THR A 56 39.76 -70.91 30.07
C THR A 56 39.29 -69.86 31.09
N PRO A 57 39.96 -69.72 32.26
CA PRO A 57 39.53 -68.84 33.36
C PRO A 57 39.33 -67.36 33.00
N ASP A 58 39.96 -66.88 31.92
CA ASP A 58 39.97 -65.47 31.53
C ASP A 58 38.61 -64.95 31.04
N ILE A 59 37.80 -65.80 30.40
CA ILE A 59 36.64 -65.32 29.65
C ILE A 59 35.44 -65.07 30.57
N ALA A 60 35.21 -65.96 31.55
CA ALA A 60 34.11 -65.83 32.51
C ALA A 60 34.33 -64.70 33.54
N GLY A 61 35.60 -64.40 33.87
CA GLY A 61 35.98 -63.30 34.76
C GLY A 61 35.79 -61.93 34.12
N VAL A 62 36.22 -61.76 32.86
CA VAL A 62 36.12 -60.50 32.12
C VAL A 62 34.66 -60.08 31.84
N VAL A 63 33.77 -61.04 31.54
CA VAL A 63 32.32 -60.76 31.39
C VAL A 63 31.70 -60.26 32.70
N LYS A 64 32.17 -60.75 33.84
CA LYS A 64 31.68 -60.36 35.16
C LYS A 64 32.25 -59.00 35.61
N ASP A 65 33.46 -58.65 35.22
CA ASP A 65 34.10 -57.37 35.57
C ASP A 65 33.64 -56.19 34.67
N ILE A 66 33.36 -56.42 33.39
CA ILE A 66 32.86 -55.37 32.49
C ILE A 66 31.40 -55.01 32.80
N PHE A 67 30.58 -55.97 33.23
CA PHE A 67 29.12 -55.81 33.40
C PHE A 67 28.64 -56.00 34.86
N GLY A 68 29.55 -56.17 35.82
CA GLY A 68 29.25 -56.50 37.22
C GLY A 68 28.70 -55.37 38.09
N LYS A 69 28.58 -54.13 37.58
CA LYS A 69 27.88 -53.05 38.29
C LYS A 69 26.60 -52.70 37.54
N ARG A 70 25.47 -53.15 38.07
CA ARG A 70 24.09 -52.79 37.65
C ARG A 70 23.69 -51.35 38.01
N ASP A 71 24.66 -50.46 38.28
CA ASP A 71 24.39 -49.10 38.71
C ASP A 71 24.70 -48.12 37.58
N ALA A 72 23.66 -47.73 36.84
CA ALA A 72 23.70 -46.76 35.75
C ALA A 72 23.90 -45.30 36.22
N ALA A 73 24.31 -45.07 37.47
CA ALA A 73 24.21 -43.75 38.11
C ALA A 73 25.47 -42.86 38.04
N ALA A 74 26.58 -43.30 37.45
CA ALA A 74 27.78 -42.45 37.39
C ALA A 74 28.75 -42.85 36.27
N VAL A 75 28.46 -42.50 35.00
CA VAL A 75 29.44 -42.66 33.91
C VAL A 75 29.61 -41.31 33.21
N ILE A 76 30.79 -40.70 33.37
CA ILE A 76 31.17 -39.43 32.74
C ILE A 76 31.86 -39.75 31.39
N GLY A 77 31.79 -38.85 30.40
CA GLY A 77 32.19 -39.10 29.00
C GLY A 77 33.52 -39.85 28.77
N SER A 78 34.59 -39.56 29.51
CA SER A 78 35.88 -40.25 29.39
C SER A 78 35.83 -41.73 29.78
N GLU A 79 34.94 -42.09 30.71
CA GLU A 79 34.75 -43.47 31.16
C GLU A 79 33.93 -44.30 30.15
N LEU A 80 33.03 -43.64 29.40
CA LEU A 80 32.24 -44.31 28.35
C LEU A 80 33.11 -44.65 27.13
N ASP A 81 34.06 -43.78 26.78
CA ASP A 81 35.02 -44.04 25.71
C ASP A 81 35.93 -45.24 26.03
N ILE A 82 36.40 -45.33 27.27
CA ILE A 82 37.20 -46.46 27.75
C ILE A 82 36.37 -47.75 27.73
N LYS A 83 35.12 -47.72 28.22
CA LYS A 83 34.23 -48.88 28.20
C LYS A 83 33.91 -49.35 26.78
N LEU A 84 33.70 -48.42 25.85
CA LEU A 84 33.46 -48.73 24.44
C LEU A 84 34.71 -49.33 23.78
N ALA A 85 35.90 -48.80 24.06
CA ALA A 85 37.16 -49.36 23.56
C ALA A 85 37.39 -50.79 24.06
N LEU A 86 37.24 -51.00 25.38
CA LEU A 86 37.37 -52.33 26.00
C LEU A 86 36.33 -53.32 25.47
N ALA A 87 35.07 -52.89 25.29
CA ALA A 87 34.02 -53.76 24.74
C ALA A 87 34.33 -54.18 23.29
N LYS A 88 34.87 -53.27 22.46
CA LYS A 88 35.29 -53.57 21.09
C LYS A 88 36.51 -54.49 21.05
N GLU A 89 37.50 -54.25 21.90
CA GLU A 89 38.70 -55.08 22.04
C GLU A 89 38.33 -56.51 22.47
N HIS A 90 37.49 -56.64 23.50
CA HIS A 90 36.99 -57.94 23.97
C HIS A 90 36.21 -58.69 22.90
N PHE A 91 35.32 -58.01 22.18
CA PHE A 91 34.61 -58.59 21.05
C PHE A 91 35.59 -59.08 19.96
N GLY A 92 36.62 -58.29 19.66
CA GLY A 92 37.68 -58.66 18.73
C GLY A 92 38.44 -59.93 19.14
N HIS A 93 38.82 -60.04 20.40
CA HIS A 93 39.50 -61.23 20.93
C HIS A 93 38.61 -62.47 20.91
N LEU A 94 37.36 -62.35 21.36
CA LEU A 94 36.38 -63.44 21.34
C LEU A 94 36.13 -63.93 19.92
N LEU A 95 36.04 -63.00 18.97
CA LEU A 95 35.84 -63.31 17.56
C LEU A 95 37.05 -64.02 16.94
N GLN A 96 38.27 -63.60 17.29
CA GLN A 96 39.49 -64.25 16.82
C GLN A 96 39.55 -65.70 17.30
N GLN A 97 39.25 -65.95 18.58
CA GLN A 97 39.18 -67.30 19.13
C GLN A 97 38.10 -68.14 18.45
N TYR A 98 36.95 -67.55 18.12
CA TYR A 98 35.86 -68.27 17.45
C TYR A 98 36.29 -68.68 16.03
N LYS A 99 36.94 -67.78 15.29
CA LYS A 99 37.47 -68.07 13.94
C LYS A 99 38.49 -69.20 13.96
N GLU A 100 39.39 -69.22 14.94
CA GLU A 100 40.36 -70.30 15.11
C GLU A 100 39.69 -71.64 15.42
N CYS A 101 38.69 -71.65 16.28
CA CYS A 101 37.91 -72.85 16.55
C CYS A 101 37.11 -73.33 15.34
N ALA A 102 36.39 -72.42 14.68
CA ALA A 102 35.57 -72.71 13.50
C ALA A 102 36.41 -73.24 12.32
N SER A 103 37.60 -72.68 12.13
CA SER A 103 38.58 -73.13 11.13
C SER A 103 39.05 -74.57 11.41
N LYS A 104 39.33 -74.92 12.67
CA LYS A 104 39.74 -76.27 13.07
C LYS A 104 38.63 -77.32 12.93
N LYS A 105 37.36 -76.92 13.06
CA LYS A 105 36.20 -77.83 12.93
C LYS A 105 35.66 -77.95 11.49
N GLY A 106 36.29 -77.30 10.51
CA GLY A 106 35.82 -77.31 9.11
C GLY A 106 34.43 -76.70 8.92
N HIS A 107 33.95 -75.92 9.89
CA HIS A 107 32.58 -75.38 9.94
C HIS A 107 32.52 -73.95 9.36
N MET A 108 33.19 -73.70 8.23
CA MET A 108 32.76 -72.63 7.33
C MET A 108 31.65 -73.17 6.41
N SER A 109 30.59 -73.73 7.00
CA SER A 109 29.37 -74.01 6.26
C SER A 109 28.64 -72.69 6.07
N GLY A 110 28.77 -72.13 4.88
CA GLY A 110 28.11 -70.91 4.45
C GLY A 110 26.60 -70.96 4.64
N ILE A 111 26.14 -70.32 5.71
CA ILE A 111 24.87 -69.62 5.68
C ILE A 111 25.25 -68.24 5.15
N ASP A 112 25.05 -67.99 3.87
CA ASP A 112 25.03 -66.62 3.41
C ASP A 112 23.85 -65.95 4.14
N ALA A 113 24.16 -65.17 5.17
CA ALA A 113 23.16 -64.53 6.02
C ALA A 113 22.35 -63.47 5.25
N CYS A 114 22.77 -63.15 4.02
CA CYS A 114 22.09 -62.31 3.04
C CYS A 114 21.26 -63.09 2.01
N SER A 115 21.19 -64.42 2.08
CA SER A 115 20.36 -65.25 1.18
C SER A 115 18.85 -65.06 1.36
N VAL A 116 18.45 -64.34 2.41
CA VAL A 116 17.09 -63.84 2.62
C VAL A 116 17.07 -62.34 2.33
N ASN A 117 16.07 -61.85 1.58
CA ASN A 117 15.84 -60.43 1.31
C ASN A 117 15.54 -59.65 2.61
N LEU A 118 16.58 -59.44 3.41
CA LEU A 118 16.51 -58.90 4.77
C LEU A 118 16.45 -57.38 4.75
N CYS A 119 17.22 -56.76 3.86
CA CYS A 119 17.31 -55.32 3.71
C CYS A 119 16.17 -54.82 2.82
N GLN A 120 15.46 -53.81 3.31
CA GLN A 120 14.36 -53.16 2.60
C GLN A 120 14.88 -51.96 1.79
N ASN A 121 14.03 -51.38 0.95
CA ASN A 121 14.30 -50.12 0.25
C ASN A 121 15.64 -50.09 -0.52
N ASN A 122 15.92 -51.18 -1.24
CA ASN A 122 17.16 -51.39 -2.00
C ASN A 122 18.46 -51.30 -1.15
N GLY A 123 18.37 -51.53 0.17
CA GLY A 123 19.55 -51.65 1.02
C GLY A 123 20.42 -52.84 0.60
N VAL A 124 21.74 -52.66 0.65
CA VAL A 124 22.71 -53.71 0.30
C VAL A 124 23.03 -54.51 1.57
N CYS A 125 22.88 -55.83 1.50
CA CYS A 125 23.26 -56.71 2.60
C CYS A 125 24.75 -57.06 2.51
N GLU A 126 25.49 -56.80 3.58
CA GLU A 126 26.89 -57.19 3.72
C GLU A 126 27.08 -58.13 4.91
N ASN A 127 27.89 -59.17 4.70
CA ASN A 127 28.28 -60.10 5.75
C ASN A 127 29.48 -59.54 6.52
N VAL A 128 29.21 -58.76 7.56
CA VAL A 128 30.25 -58.19 8.43
C VAL A 128 30.47 -59.14 9.61
N LEU A 129 31.65 -59.78 9.64
CA LEU A 129 32.07 -60.69 10.72
C LEU A 129 31.13 -61.91 10.93
N GLY A 130 30.44 -62.35 9.88
CA GLY A 130 29.52 -63.50 9.91
C GLY A 130 28.08 -63.17 10.30
N PHE A 131 27.74 -61.89 10.47
CA PHE A 131 26.38 -61.40 10.71
C PHE A 131 25.90 -60.53 9.54
N PRO A 132 24.60 -60.57 9.18
CA PRO A 132 24.07 -59.73 8.10
C PRO A 132 23.86 -58.30 8.61
N GLN A 133 24.48 -57.33 7.93
CA GLN A 133 24.28 -55.91 8.17
C GLN A 133 23.73 -55.26 6.90
N CYS A 134 22.71 -54.41 7.04
CA CYS A 134 22.19 -53.64 5.92
C CYS A 134 22.90 -52.28 5.81
N LEU A 135 23.50 -52.03 4.65
CA LEU A 135 23.90 -50.69 4.24
C LEU A 135 22.72 -50.03 3.53
N CYS A 136 22.20 -48.98 4.15
CA CYS A 136 21.03 -48.30 3.63
C CYS A 136 21.37 -47.40 2.46
N SER A 137 20.53 -47.45 1.43
CA SER A 137 20.49 -46.44 0.37
C SER A 137 20.21 -45.07 0.99
N GLN A 138 20.66 -44.00 0.31
CA GLN A 138 20.43 -42.63 0.77
C GLN A 138 18.93 -42.37 1.01
N GLY A 139 18.61 -41.66 2.08
CA GLY A 139 17.23 -41.41 2.51
C GLY A 139 16.63 -42.48 3.44
N PHE A 140 17.29 -43.62 3.69
CA PHE A 140 16.75 -44.67 4.56
C PHE A 140 17.61 -44.94 5.81
N SER A 141 16.95 -45.41 6.88
CA SER A 141 17.58 -45.70 8.17
C SER A 141 17.00 -46.95 8.85
N GLY A 142 17.64 -47.35 9.95
CA GLY A 142 17.29 -48.54 10.74
C GLY A 142 18.08 -49.80 10.35
N ASP A 143 18.07 -50.80 11.24
CA ASP A 143 18.88 -52.02 11.10
C ASP A 143 18.58 -52.84 9.82
N LYS A 144 17.42 -52.63 9.20
CA LYS A 144 17.01 -53.25 7.93
C LYS A 144 16.67 -52.23 6.85
N CYS A 145 17.03 -50.96 7.05
CA CYS A 145 16.68 -49.85 6.15
C CYS A 145 15.17 -49.64 5.96
N GLN A 146 14.39 -50.00 6.98
CA GLN A 146 12.93 -50.02 6.94
C GLN A 146 12.27 -48.66 7.17
N TYR A 147 13.03 -47.65 7.61
CA TYR A 147 12.49 -46.32 7.90
C TYR A 147 12.98 -45.34 6.84
N ASP A 148 12.04 -44.63 6.21
CA ASP A 148 12.35 -43.42 5.47
C ASP A 148 12.83 -42.34 6.46
N ILE A 149 13.85 -41.57 6.08
CA ILE A 149 14.33 -40.46 6.88
C ILE A 149 13.38 -39.30 6.63
N ASP A 150 12.74 -38.80 7.69
CA ASP A 150 11.88 -37.63 7.61
C ASP A 150 12.72 -36.37 7.34
N ASP A 151 12.83 -35.99 6.07
CA ASP A 151 13.56 -34.81 5.60
C ASP A 151 12.84 -33.50 5.98
N CYS A 152 11.55 -33.59 6.35
CA CYS A 152 10.76 -32.48 6.86
C CYS A 152 10.97 -32.19 8.36
N ALA A 153 11.61 -33.10 9.12
CA ALA A 153 11.82 -32.94 10.57
C ALA A 153 12.56 -31.64 10.97
N SER A 154 13.34 -31.08 10.04
CA SER A 154 14.08 -29.83 10.24
C SER A 154 13.30 -28.55 9.87
N ASN A 155 12.04 -28.68 9.41
CA ASN A 155 11.20 -27.60 8.88
C ASN A 155 11.92 -26.76 7.80
N PRO A 156 12.28 -27.38 6.67
CA PRO A 156 13.02 -26.70 5.60
C PRO A 156 12.18 -25.60 4.93
N CYS A 157 10.86 -25.81 4.78
CA CYS A 157 9.96 -24.86 4.13
C CYS A 157 9.75 -23.60 4.98
N LYS A 158 10.06 -22.43 4.41
CA LYS A 158 9.92 -21.11 5.02
C LYS A 158 8.55 -20.51 4.73
N ASN A 159 8.27 -19.39 5.38
CA ASN A 159 7.08 -18.56 5.14
C ASN A 159 5.73 -19.31 5.20
N GLY A 160 5.65 -20.33 6.07
CA GLY A 160 4.44 -21.14 6.25
C GLY A 160 4.17 -22.16 5.13
N GLY A 161 5.16 -22.44 4.27
CA GLY A 161 5.07 -23.50 3.28
C GLY A 161 4.86 -24.87 3.92
N THR A 162 4.12 -25.74 3.23
CA THR A 162 3.89 -27.13 3.65
C THR A 162 5.02 -28.02 3.15
N CYS A 163 5.58 -28.84 4.03
CA CYS A 163 6.64 -29.79 3.69
C CYS A 163 6.07 -31.17 3.41
N ASP A 164 6.36 -31.70 2.23
CA ASP A 164 6.08 -33.08 1.85
C ASP A 164 7.40 -33.87 1.84
N ASP A 165 7.48 -34.87 2.72
CA ASP A 165 8.61 -35.78 2.83
C ASP A 165 8.75 -36.63 1.56
N ARG A 166 9.98 -36.80 1.08
CA ARG A 166 10.32 -37.59 -0.11
C ARG A 166 11.50 -38.48 0.22
N VAL A 167 11.70 -39.53 -0.57
CA VAL A 167 12.89 -40.37 -0.42
C VAL A 167 14.14 -39.54 -0.72
N ASN A 168 15.01 -39.37 0.29
CA ASN A 168 16.28 -38.63 0.19
C ASN A 168 16.10 -37.16 -0.22
N GLY A 169 15.06 -36.51 0.30
CA GLY A 169 14.81 -35.10 0.09
C GLY A 169 13.40 -34.69 0.52
N PHE A 170 13.05 -33.45 0.24
CA PHE A 170 11.72 -32.93 0.56
C PHE A 170 11.19 -32.10 -0.60
N GLN A 171 9.88 -31.84 -0.59
CA GLN A 171 9.25 -30.89 -1.48
C GLN A 171 8.44 -29.88 -0.68
N CYS A 172 8.68 -28.59 -0.92
CA CYS A 172 7.87 -27.53 -0.32
C CYS A 172 6.74 -27.11 -1.25
N THR A 173 5.52 -27.06 -0.72
CA THR A 173 4.37 -26.40 -1.34
C THR A 173 4.22 -25.02 -0.73
N CYS A 174 4.51 -23.98 -1.51
CA CYS A 174 4.51 -22.59 -1.04
C CYS A 174 3.10 -22.02 -0.94
N LEU A 175 2.89 -21.18 0.07
CA LEU A 175 1.71 -20.33 0.13
C LEU A 175 1.75 -19.29 -1.00
N ALA A 176 0.59 -18.77 -1.38
CA ALA A 176 0.48 -17.71 -2.38
C ALA A 176 1.35 -16.50 -2.00
N GLY A 177 2.03 -15.91 -2.98
CA GLY A 177 3.01 -14.82 -2.77
C GLY A 177 4.45 -15.29 -2.53
N TYR A 178 4.72 -16.58 -2.35
CA TYR A 178 6.09 -17.10 -2.17
C TYR A 178 6.51 -18.06 -3.27
N THR A 179 7.81 -18.11 -3.53
CA THR A 179 8.47 -19.00 -4.50
C THR A 179 9.83 -19.47 -3.98
N GLY A 180 10.48 -20.35 -4.72
CA GLY A 180 11.75 -20.99 -4.35
C GLY A 180 11.56 -22.43 -3.85
N THR A 181 12.67 -23.17 -3.76
CA THR A 181 12.64 -24.60 -3.37
C THR A 181 12.26 -24.79 -1.90
N THR A 182 12.49 -23.77 -1.07
CA THR A 182 12.09 -23.74 0.34
C THR A 182 11.08 -22.63 0.62
N CYS A 183 10.43 -22.06 -0.40
CA CYS A 183 9.51 -20.93 -0.26
C CYS A 183 10.14 -19.68 0.36
N GLU A 184 11.44 -19.51 0.17
CA GLU A 184 12.25 -18.46 0.79
C GLU A 184 12.09 -17.08 0.15
N THR A 185 11.59 -17.02 -1.08
CA THR A 185 11.54 -15.79 -1.88
C THR A 185 10.11 -15.24 -1.91
N ASN A 186 9.90 -14.00 -1.49
CA ASN A 186 8.64 -13.29 -1.77
C ASN A 186 8.58 -12.94 -3.26
N ILE A 187 7.43 -13.16 -3.89
CA ILE A 187 7.18 -12.74 -5.26
C ILE A 187 6.98 -11.22 -5.24
N ASP A 188 7.77 -10.50 -6.02
CA ASP A 188 7.65 -9.03 -6.13
C ASP A 188 6.56 -8.67 -7.15
N GLU A 189 5.37 -8.32 -6.65
CA GLU A 189 4.24 -7.93 -7.49
C GLU A 189 4.41 -6.54 -8.15
N CYS A 190 5.39 -5.74 -7.72
CA CYS A 190 5.68 -4.43 -8.31
C CYS A 190 6.47 -4.50 -9.62
N THR A 191 7.04 -5.66 -9.97
CA THR A 191 7.79 -5.88 -11.22
C THR A 191 6.98 -5.57 -12.49
N ASN A 192 5.66 -5.70 -12.43
CA ASN A 192 4.75 -5.40 -13.54
C ASN A 192 4.27 -3.94 -13.59
N ILE A 193 4.80 -3.06 -12.74
CA ILE A 193 4.45 -1.63 -12.66
C ILE A 193 2.92 -1.42 -12.59
N PRO A 194 2.25 -1.96 -11.56
CA PRO A 194 0.79 -1.88 -11.47
C PRO A 194 0.28 -0.46 -11.22
N CYS A 195 1.04 0.38 -10.51
CA CYS A 195 0.66 1.75 -10.17
C CYS A 195 0.77 2.69 -11.38
N LYS A 196 -0.35 3.31 -11.74
CA LYS A 196 -0.49 4.32 -12.80
C LYS A 196 -0.11 5.71 -12.29
N ASN A 197 -0.08 6.67 -13.21
CA ASN A 197 0.12 8.10 -12.92
C ASN A 197 1.32 8.38 -12.01
N ASN A 198 2.41 7.64 -12.24
CA ASN A 198 3.68 7.75 -11.50
C ASN A 198 3.55 7.49 -9.99
N GLY A 199 2.55 6.69 -9.58
CA GLY A 199 2.42 6.20 -8.20
C GLY A 199 3.53 5.24 -7.81
N THR A 200 3.90 5.24 -6.53
CA THR A 200 4.94 4.36 -5.98
C THR A 200 4.35 3.02 -5.60
N CYS A 201 4.88 1.93 -6.18
CA CYS A 201 4.50 0.58 -5.80
C CYS A 201 5.27 0.11 -4.57
N VAL A 202 4.56 -0.52 -3.64
CA VAL A 202 5.12 -1.20 -2.47
C VAL A 202 4.68 -2.65 -2.52
N ASP A 203 5.66 -3.54 -2.59
CA ASP A 203 5.46 -4.98 -2.58
C ASP A 203 4.83 -5.44 -1.25
N ARG A 204 3.91 -6.39 -1.32
CA ARG A 204 3.27 -7.04 -0.17
C ARG A 204 3.33 -8.56 -0.38
N VAL A 205 2.84 -9.31 0.59
CA VAL A 205 2.73 -10.77 0.40
C VAL A 205 1.48 -11.04 -0.42
N ASN A 206 1.65 -11.66 -1.60
CA ASN A 206 0.55 -12.02 -2.50
C ASN A 206 -0.27 -10.80 -2.95
N GLY A 207 0.39 -9.68 -3.22
CA GLY A 207 -0.25 -8.46 -3.66
C GLY A 207 0.65 -7.25 -3.54
N PHE A 208 0.12 -6.09 -3.90
CA PHE A 208 0.86 -4.83 -3.87
C PHE A 208 0.02 -3.71 -3.26
N GLN A 209 0.67 -2.62 -2.91
CA GLN A 209 0.02 -1.38 -2.51
C GLN A 209 0.59 -0.22 -3.31
N CYS A 210 -0.28 0.57 -3.94
CA CYS A 210 0.11 1.82 -4.59
C CYS A 210 -0.02 3.00 -3.64
N THR A 211 1.02 3.83 -3.59
CA THR A 211 0.97 5.17 -2.99
C THR A 211 0.82 6.18 -4.12
N CYS A 212 -0.34 6.81 -4.19
CA CYS A 212 -0.65 7.75 -5.26
C CYS A 212 -0.01 9.10 -5.02
N LEU A 213 0.42 9.75 -6.10
CA LEU A 213 0.78 11.16 -6.06
C LEU A 213 -0.48 12.00 -5.80
N ALA A 214 -0.29 13.20 -5.26
CA ALA A 214 -1.38 14.14 -5.03
C ALA A 214 -2.15 14.41 -6.34
N GLY A 215 -3.48 14.48 -6.27
CA GLY A 215 -4.38 14.56 -7.41
C GLY A 215 -4.87 13.21 -7.96
N PHE A 216 -4.29 12.07 -7.55
CA PHE A 216 -4.73 10.75 -8.02
C PHE A 216 -5.31 9.87 -6.91
N THR A 217 -6.25 9.00 -7.27
CA THR A 217 -6.91 8.03 -6.39
C THR A 217 -7.17 6.70 -7.11
N GLY A 218 -7.70 5.72 -6.39
CA GLY A 218 -7.90 4.34 -6.86
C GLY A 218 -6.84 3.38 -6.35
N THR A 219 -7.07 2.07 -6.53
CA THR A 219 -6.17 1.02 -6.01
C THR A 219 -4.84 0.97 -6.76
N THR A 220 -4.84 1.43 -8.01
CA THR A 220 -3.68 1.56 -8.88
C THR A 220 -3.37 3.00 -9.25
N CYS A 221 -3.94 3.99 -8.54
CA CYS A 221 -3.80 5.42 -8.85
C CYS A 221 -4.30 5.79 -10.25
N GLU A 222 -5.29 5.04 -10.76
CA GLU A 222 -5.82 5.15 -12.12
C GLU A 222 -6.78 6.33 -12.33
N THR A 223 -7.30 6.89 -11.24
CA THR A 223 -8.34 7.93 -11.29
C THR A 223 -7.74 9.29 -10.96
N ASP A 224 -7.91 10.25 -11.85
CA ASP A 224 -7.63 11.67 -11.58
C ASP A 224 -8.78 12.26 -10.73
N MET A 225 -8.44 13.00 -9.68
CA MET A 225 -9.42 13.59 -8.78
C MET A 225 -9.97 14.88 -9.38
N ASP A 226 -11.28 14.93 -9.63
CA ASP A 226 -11.92 16.13 -10.18
C ASP A 226 -12.05 17.24 -9.12
N GLU A 227 -11.14 18.21 -9.15
CA GLU A 227 -11.15 19.36 -8.25
C GLU A 227 -12.25 20.38 -8.55
N CYS A 228 -12.97 20.24 -9.68
CA CYS A 228 -14.12 21.08 -10.03
C CYS A 228 -15.44 20.62 -9.38
N THR A 229 -15.48 19.43 -8.75
CA THR A 229 -16.69 18.88 -8.10
C THR A 229 -17.37 19.82 -7.11
N ASN A 230 -16.60 20.66 -6.42
CA ASN A 230 -17.11 21.63 -5.43
C ASN A 230 -17.43 23.02 -6.01
N ASN A 231 -17.40 23.19 -7.33
CA ASN A 231 -17.61 24.47 -8.03
C ASN A 231 -16.76 25.61 -7.43
N PRO A 232 -15.42 25.49 -7.46
CA PRO A 232 -14.54 26.49 -6.86
C PRO A 232 -14.64 27.86 -7.56
N CYS A 233 -14.90 27.87 -8.87
CA CYS A 233 -15.02 29.10 -9.67
C CYS A 233 -16.32 29.85 -9.34
N LYS A 234 -16.16 31.10 -8.87
CA LYS A 234 -17.26 32.02 -8.57
C LYS A 234 -17.74 32.72 -9.81
N ASN A 235 -18.85 33.46 -9.66
CA ASN A 235 -19.36 34.38 -10.67
C ASN A 235 -19.54 33.75 -12.07
N ASN A 236 -20.01 32.50 -12.09
CA ASN A 236 -20.24 31.73 -13.30
C ASN A 236 -18.97 31.49 -14.15
N GLY A 237 -17.80 31.51 -13.52
CA GLY A 237 -16.54 31.08 -14.14
C GLY A 237 -16.56 29.60 -14.50
N THR A 238 -15.95 29.24 -15.64
CA THR A 238 -15.85 27.83 -16.06
C THR A 238 -14.67 27.17 -15.36
N CYS A 239 -14.93 26.09 -14.63
CA CYS A 239 -13.88 25.29 -14.00
C CYS A 239 -13.31 24.27 -14.99
N VAL A 240 -11.99 24.17 -15.02
CA VAL A 240 -11.24 23.16 -15.77
C VAL A 240 -10.37 22.41 -14.79
N ASP A 241 -10.60 21.11 -14.71
CA ASP A 241 -9.85 20.18 -13.88
C ASP A 241 -8.37 20.10 -14.32
N ARG A 242 -7.46 19.95 -13.37
CA ARG A 242 -6.01 19.85 -13.58
C ARG A 242 -5.45 18.85 -12.57
N VAL A 243 -4.30 18.26 -12.86
CA VAL A 243 -3.66 17.36 -11.89
C VAL A 243 -3.38 18.10 -10.57
N ASN A 244 -4.02 17.66 -9.49
CA ASN A 244 -3.88 18.21 -8.14
C ASN A 244 -4.25 19.70 -8.04
N GLY A 245 -5.28 20.13 -8.78
CA GLY A 245 -5.75 21.50 -8.76
C GLY A 245 -6.77 21.81 -9.84
N PHE A 246 -7.11 23.08 -9.99
CA PHE A 246 -8.07 23.51 -11.00
C PHE A 246 -7.67 24.85 -11.60
N GLN A 247 -8.27 25.16 -12.74
CA GLN A 247 -8.14 26.45 -13.39
C GLN A 247 -9.54 27.03 -13.65
N CYS A 248 -9.78 28.25 -13.18
CA CYS A 248 -10.98 28.99 -13.54
C CYS A 248 -10.74 29.85 -14.77
N THR A 249 -11.64 29.72 -15.75
CA THR A 249 -11.76 30.67 -16.86
C THR A 249 -12.86 31.67 -16.50
N CYS A 250 -12.45 32.89 -16.18
CA CYS A 250 -13.36 33.95 -15.76
C CYS A 250 -14.06 34.61 -16.95
N LEU A 251 -15.28 35.11 -16.72
CA LEU A 251 -15.92 36.03 -17.67
C LEU A 251 -15.18 37.37 -17.68
N VAL A 252 -15.37 38.18 -18.73
CA VAL A 252 -14.60 39.40 -19.06
C VAL A 252 -14.45 40.41 -17.90
N ASP A 253 -15.33 40.36 -16.90
CA ASP A 253 -15.40 41.31 -15.79
C ASP A 253 -15.00 40.72 -14.43
N PHE A 254 -14.51 39.48 -14.40
CA PHE A 254 -14.03 38.85 -13.18
C PHE A 254 -12.56 38.47 -13.28
N THR A 255 -11.86 38.60 -12.17
CA THR A 255 -10.44 38.28 -12.01
C THR A 255 -10.22 37.52 -10.70
N GLY A 256 -8.99 37.07 -10.46
CA GLY A 256 -8.66 36.19 -9.34
C GLY A 256 -8.61 34.73 -9.76
N THR A 257 -8.00 33.89 -8.91
CA THR A 257 -7.80 32.45 -9.20
C THR A 257 -9.12 31.68 -9.20
N THR A 258 -10.13 32.19 -8.49
CA THR A 258 -11.49 31.63 -8.42
C THR A 258 -12.53 32.56 -9.04
N CYS A 259 -12.13 33.56 -9.83
CA CYS A 259 -13.02 34.58 -10.39
C CYS A 259 -13.81 35.36 -9.33
N GLU A 260 -13.25 35.51 -8.13
CA GLU A 260 -13.88 36.14 -6.98
C GLU A 260 -13.87 37.67 -7.02
N THR A 261 -12.95 38.26 -7.80
CA THR A 261 -12.76 39.71 -7.87
C THR A 261 -13.54 40.29 -9.03
N THR A 262 -14.30 41.36 -8.79
CA THR A 262 -15.03 42.09 -9.84
C THR A 262 -14.20 43.25 -10.38
N ASN A 263 -14.29 43.49 -11.69
CA ASN A 263 -13.68 44.66 -12.36
C ASN A 263 -14.62 45.89 -12.35
N TYR A 264 -15.50 45.99 -11.36
CA TYR A 264 -16.37 47.15 -11.10
C TYR A 264 -16.53 47.37 -9.60
N ALA A 265 -16.63 48.63 -9.17
CA ALA A 265 -16.70 48.98 -7.76
C ALA A 265 -18.11 48.97 -7.15
N PHE A 266 -19.17 48.92 -7.98
CA PHE A 266 -20.55 48.90 -7.47
C PHE A 266 -20.85 47.63 -6.67
N GLU A 267 -21.29 47.78 -5.43
CA GLU A 267 -21.89 46.68 -4.66
C GLU A 267 -23.35 46.53 -5.10
N VAL A 268 -23.70 45.41 -5.71
CA VAL A 268 -25.08 45.16 -6.12
C VAL A 268 -25.90 44.71 -4.91
N ILE A 269 -26.89 45.53 -4.53
CA ILE A 269 -27.76 45.30 -3.37
C ILE A 269 -28.96 44.42 -3.75
N ASP A 270 -29.60 44.72 -4.89
CA ASP A 270 -30.80 44.03 -5.36
C ASP A 270 -30.97 44.20 -6.87
N THR A 271 -31.61 43.23 -7.54
CA THR A 271 -31.89 43.29 -8.98
C THR A 271 -33.29 42.78 -9.29
N LYS A 272 -33.97 43.42 -10.24
CA LYS A 272 -35.30 42.99 -10.68
C LYS A 272 -35.51 43.20 -12.16
N ASN A 273 -36.00 42.16 -12.84
CA ASN A 273 -36.44 42.25 -14.22
C ASN A 273 -37.71 43.11 -14.30
N VAL A 274 -37.73 44.06 -15.23
CA VAL A 274 -38.86 44.96 -15.44
C VAL A 274 -39.10 45.14 -16.93
N THR A 275 -40.36 45.13 -17.33
CA THR A 275 -40.75 45.41 -18.72
C THR A 275 -41.29 46.83 -18.80
N TYR A 276 -40.73 47.65 -19.67
CA TYR A 276 -41.14 49.05 -19.86
C TYR A 276 -41.24 49.36 -21.34
N SER A 277 -42.41 49.85 -21.78
CA SER A 277 -42.69 50.11 -23.20
C SER A 277 -42.39 48.93 -24.14
N GLY A 278 -42.60 47.69 -23.66
CA GLY A 278 -42.36 46.46 -24.43
C GLY A 278 -40.91 45.94 -24.43
N LEU A 279 -39.97 46.68 -23.84
CA LEU A 279 -38.57 46.24 -23.68
C LEU A 279 -38.32 45.66 -22.29
N ARG A 280 -37.47 44.64 -22.21
CA ARG A 280 -37.10 43.97 -20.95
C ARG A 280 -35.78 44.53 -20.46
N PHE A 281 -35.80 45.12 -19.28
CA PHE A 281 -34.65 45.67 -18.60
C PHE A 281 -34.41 44.95 -17.27
N LEU A 282 -33.19 45.06 -16.76
CA LEU A 282 -32.82 44.70 -15.40
C LEU A 282 -32.59 45.99 -14.61
N ALA A 283 -33.51 46.31 -13.70
CA ALA A 283 -33.30 47.37 -12.73
C ALA A 283 -32.33 46.87 -11.65
N VAL A 284 -31.32 47.69 -11.33
CA VAL A 284 -30.25 47.35 -10.41
C VAL A 284 -30.18 48.40 -9.31
N LYS A 285 -30.26 47.96 -8.06
CA LYS A 285 -30.00 48.77 -6.88
C LYS A 285 -28.57 48.51 -6.42
N VAL A 286 -27.78 49.56 -6.28
CA VAL A 286 -26.35 49.45 -5.97
C VAL A 286 -25.94 50.33 -4.80
N ARG A 287 -24.82 50.00 -4.17
CA ARG A 287 -24.07 50.89 -3.28
C ARG A 287 -22.76 51.29 -3.95
N VAL A 288 -22.44 52.58 -3.88
CA VAL A 288 -21.12 53.10 -4.31
C VAL A 288 -20.13 52.93 -3.14
N PRO A 289 -18.87 52.52 -3.37
CA PRO A 289 -17.89 52.30 -2.31
C PRO A 289 -17.56 53.59 -1.57
N ALA A 290 -17.22 53.45 -0.29
CA ALA A 290 -16.90 54.58 0.58
C ALA A 290 -15.70 55.42 0.12
N ASN A 291 -14.71 54.77 -0.48
CA ASN A 291 -13.50 55.42 -1.00
C ASN A 291 -13.78 56.22 -2.27
N GLY A 292 -14.92 55.97 -2.90
CA GLY A 292 -15.35 56.66 -4.10
C GLY A 292 -14.44 56.53 -5.30
N LYS A 293 -13.75 55.40 -5.40
CA LYS A 293 -12.90 55.07 -6.53
C LYS A 293 -13.53 53.97 -7.36
N SER A 294 -13.41 54.12 -8.67
CA SER A 294 -13.68 53.06 -9.64
C SER A 294 -12.77 51.85 -9.38
N ALA A 295 -13.27 50.64 -9.62
CA ALA A 295 -12.44 49.43 -9.61
C ALA A 295 -11.83 49.15 -10.99
N SER A 296 -12.42 49.70 -12.04
CA SER A 296 -11.89 49.70 -13.40
C SER A 296 -11.17 51.02 -13.72
N SER A 297 -10.90 51.26 -15.01
CA SER A 297 -10.22 52.51 -15.44
C SER A 297 -11.02 53.78 -15.15
N ASP A 298 -12.36 53.72 -15.19
CA ASP A 298 -13.27 54.79 -14.76
C ASP A 298 -14.67 54.25 -14.42
N TRP A 299 -15.52 55.10 -13.85
CA TRP A 299 -16.89 54.72 -13.48
C TRP A 299 -17.77 54.26 -14.65
N CYS A 300 -17.48 54.69 -15.89
CA CYS A 300 -18.22 54.27 -17.07
C CYS A 300 -17.89 52.82 -17.43
N TYR A 301 -16.62 52.42 -17.30
CA TYR A 301 -16.23 51.01 -17.36
C TYR A 301 -16.83 50.22 -16.20
N ASP A 302 -16.87 50.74 -14.98
CA ASP A 302 -17.54 50.05 -13.87
C ASP A 302 -19.02 49.79 -14.17
N TYR A 303 -19.74 50.75 -14.76
CA TYR A 303 -21.15 50.56 -15.10
C TYR A 303 -21.32 49.55 -16.24
N ARG A 304 -20.46 49.62 -17.26
CA ARG A 304 -20.43 48.63 -18.33
C ARG A 304 -20.20 47.23 -17.77
N ASN A 305 -19.12 47.04 -17.01
CA ASN A 305 -18.69 45.74 -16.49
C ASN A 305 -19.74 45.18 -15.53
N MET A 306 -20.38 46.03 -14.72
CA MET A 306 -21.50 45.63 -13.86
C MET A 306 -22.72 45.17 -14.66
N CYS A 307 -23.09 45.83 -15.76
CA CYS A 307 -24.18 45.33 -16.59
C CYS A 307 -23.79 44.05 -17.34
N GLN A 308 -22.56 43.96 -17.82
CA GLN A 308 -22.04 42.78 -18.52
C GLN A 308 -21.98 41.54 -17.61
N SER A 309 -21.77 41.71 -16.30
CA SER A 309 -21.84 40.61 -15.33
C SER A 309 -23.23 39.96 -15.23
N PHE A 310 -24.29 40.66 -15.66
CA PHE A 310 -25.64 40.11 -15.80
C PHE A 310 -25.97 39.63 -17.22
N GLY A 311 -24.99 39.61 -18.13
CA GLY A 311 -25.22 39.34 -19.57
C GLY A 311 -26.02 40.46 -20.25
N ARG A 312 -25.95 41.68 -19.72
CA ARG A 312 -26.72 42.86 -20.15
C ARG A 312 -25.80 43.98 -20.63
N ARG A 313 -26.38 45.03 -21.20
CA ARG A 313 -25.67 46.23 -21.64
C ARG A 313 -26.11 47.44 -20.82
N PRO A 314 -25.20 48.36 -20.48
CA PRO A 314 -25.60 49.62 -19.85
C PRO A 314 -26.52 50.42 -20.77
N THR A 315 -27.47 51.16 -20.20
CA THR A 315 -28.41 51.98 -20.97
C THR A 315 -27.90 53.41 -21.17
N GLY A 316 -28.26 54.03 -22.30
CA GLY A 316 -27.97 55.44 -22.58
C GLY A 316 -29.06 56.15 -23.38
N CYS A 317 -28.82 57.40 -23.78
CA CYS A 317 -29.79 58.24 -24.50
C CYS A 317 -30.24 57.65 -25.85
N GLY A 318 -31.51 57.81 -26.21
CA GLY A 318 -32.07 57.28 -27.46
C GLY A 318 -32.61 58.32 -28.44
N GLY A 319 -33.31 57.84 -29.47
CA GLY A 319 -34.07 58.66 -30.41
C GLY A 319 -33.21 59.57 -31.28
N ARG A 320 -33.52 60.88 -31.29
CA ARG A 320 -32.85 61.87 -32.17
C ARG A 320 -31.35 62.05 -31.89
N TRP A 321 -30.84 61.51 -30.78
CA TRP A 321 -29.45 61.66 -30.33
C TRP A 321 -28.56 60.49 -30.73
N ILE A 322 -29.10 59.41 -31.31
CA ILE A 322 -28.32 58.21 -31.70
C ILE A 322 -27.22 58.55 -32.72
N SER A 323 -27.44 59.54 -33.58
CA SER A 323 -26.50 59.98 -34.61
C SER A 323 -25.55 61.08 -34.14
N ASP A 324 -25.76 61.66 -32.95
CA ASP A 324 -24.87 62.67 -32.40
C ASP A 324 -23.65 61.99 -31.75
N SER A 325 -22.45 62.34 -32.21
CA SER A 325 -21.21 61.67 -31.83
C SER A 325 -20.92 61.71 -30.32
N ARG A 326 -21.45 62.70 -29.60
CA ARG A 326 -21.30 62.86 -28.15
C ARG A 326 -22.04 61.78 -27.37
N TYR A 327 -23.15 61.31 -27.94
CA TYR A 327 -24.02 60.29 -27.38
C TYR A 327 -23.65 58.91 -27.93
N SER A 328 -23.47 58.79 -29.25
CA SER A 328 -23.16 57.53 -29.92
C SER A 328 -21.86 56.90 -29.42
N ARG A 329 -20.93 57.71 -28.93
CA ARG A 329 -19.70 57.24 -28.30
C ARG A 329 -19.95 56.33 -27.08
N CYS A 330 -21.04 56.51 -26.33
CA CYS A 330 -21.38 55.59 -25.24
C CYS A 330 -21.64 54.16 -25.76
N ARG A 331 -22.30 54.05 -26.93
CA ARG A 331 -22.50 52.78 -27.62
C ARG A 331 -21.18 52.24 -28.15
N ASP A 332 -20.38 53.08 -28.77
CA ASP A 332 -19.20 52.66 -29.52
C ASP A 332 -18.02 52.26 -28.59
N VAL A 333 -17.89 52.92 -27.41
CA VAL A 333 -16.81 52.66 -26.45
C VAL A 333 -17.26 51.74 -25.31
N TYR A 334 -18.42 52.01 -24.71
CA TYR A 334 -18.90 51.29 -23.52
C TYR A 334 -19.95 50.23 -23.87
N SER A 335 -20.20 49.97 -25.15
CA SER A 335 -21.20 49.01 -25.61
C SER A 335 -22.58 49.30 -25.02
N SER A 336 -22.96 50.56 -24.81
CA SER A 336 -24.29 50.86 -24.28
C SER A 336 -25.41 50.53 -25.28
N TYR A 337 -26.58 50.18 -24.76
CA TYR A 337 -27.82 50.11 -25.52
C TYR A 337 -28.44 51.51 -25.58
N MET A 338 -28.64 52.01 -26.81
CA MET A 338 -29.30 53.28 -27.09
C MET A 338 -30.63 53.00 -27.79
N PRO A 339 -31.79 53.25 -27.14
CA PRO A 339 -33.09 52.91 -27.72
C PRO A 339 -33.37 53.77 -28.96
N SER A 340 -34.00 53.17 -29.98
CA SER A 340 -34.30 53.83 -31.26
C SER A 340 -35.29 54.99 -31.17
N ASN A 341 -36.02 55.08 -30.05
CA ASN A 341 -36.97 56.14 -29.70
C ASN A 341 -36.60 56.77 -28.35
N ASN A 342 -37.40 57.74 -27.88
CA ASN A 342 -37.15 58.41 -26.60
C ASN A 342 -37.74 57.65 -25.40
N GLN A 343 -37.78 56.31 -25.42
CA GLN A 343 -38.44 55.48 -24.39
C GLN A 343 -37.88 55.70 -22.98
N LEU A 344 -36.58 55.95 -22.83
CA LEU A 344 -35.94 56.25 -21.54
C LEU A 344 -35.73 57.75 -21.30
N ASP A 345 -36.27 58.59 -22.19
CA ASP A 345 -35.91 60.01 -22.35
C ASP A 345 -34.41 60.26 -22.64
N CYS A 346 -34.04 61.48 -23.02
CA CYS A 346 -32.64 61.91 -23.17
C CYS A 346 -32.00 62.22 -21.81
N ASN A 347 -32.78 62.31 -20.73
CA ASN A 347 -32.24 62.21 -19.38
C ASN A 347 -32.45 60.79 -18.87
N PRO A 348 -31.49 59.87 -19.10
CA PRO A 348 -31.68 58.46 -18.82
C PRO A 348 -31.72 58.18 -17.31
N SER A 349 -31.34 59.13 -16.43
CA SER A 349 -31.65 59.05 -15.00
C SER A 349 -33.15 59.13 -14.71
N SER A 350 -33.93 59.82 -15.55
CA SER A 350 -35.40 59.84 -15.46
C SER A 350 -35.99 58.48 -15.85
N GLY A 351 -35.48 57.89 -16.94
CA GLY A 351 -35.83 56.52 -17.33
C GLY A 351 -35.46 55.52 -16.23
N ALA A 352 -34.22 55.58 -15.74
CA ALA A 352 -33.74 54.73 -14.66
C ALA A 352 -34.58 54.87 -13.39
N ARG A 353 -35.00 56.10 -13.05
CA ARG A 353 -35.93 56.35 -11.94
C ARG A 353 -37.28 55.69 -12.16
N ALA A 354 -37.90 55.85 -13.33
CA ALA A 354 -39.20 55.25 -13.63
C ALA A 354 -39.14 53.71 -13.54
N LEU A 355 -38.08 53.10 -14.07
CA LEU A 355 -37.84 51.67 -14.01
C LEU A 355 -37.56 51.19 -12.58
N ALA A 356 -36.79 51.95 -11.80
CA ALA A 356 -36.55 51.65 -10.39
C ALA A 356 -37.84 51.75 -9.55
N MET A 357 -38.71 52.72 -9.83
CA MET A 357 -40.02 52.84 -9.20
C MET A 357 -40.89 51.61 -9.49
N ALA A 358 -40.96 51.20 -10.76
CA ALA A 358 -41.71 50.03 -11.17
C ALA A 358 -41.15 48.72 -10.59
N ALA A 359 -39.82 48.59 -10.49
CA ALA A 359 -39.17 47.36 -10.04
C ALA A 359 -39.18 47.21 -8.51
N PHE A 360 -38.74 48.23 -7.78
CA PHE A 360 -38.48 48.14 -6.35
C PHE A 360 -39.61 48.68 -5.47
N ASN A 361 -40.68 49.24 -6.07
CA ASN A 361 -41.77 49.90 -5.34
C ASN A 361 -41.27 51.02 -4.41
N VAL A 362 -40.29 51.79 -4.88
CA VAL A 362 -39.67 52.92 -4.17
C VAL A 362 -39.79 54.19 -5.02
N THR A 363 -39.62 55.38 -4.44
CA THR A 363 -39.59 56.63 -5.20
C THR A 363 -38.23 57.30 -5.03
N PRO A 364 -37.18 56.82 -5.72
CA PRO A 364 -35.84 57.33 -5.50
C PRO A 364 -35.75 58.77 -6.03
N PRO A 365 -34.98 59.65 -5.36
CA PRO A 365 -34.66 60.96 -5.92
C PRO A 365 -33.95 60.79 -7.27
N ILE A 366 -34.24 61.67 -8.24
CA ILE A 366 -33.68 61.54 -9.59
C ILE A 366 -32.14 61.56 -9.62
N TYR A 367 -31.53 62.30 -8.71
CA TYR A 367 -30.07 62.40 -8.59
C TYR A 367 -29.42 61.18 -7.92
N THR A 368 -30.18 60.18 -7.45
CA THR A 368 -29.61 58.87 -7.07
C THR A 368 -29.74 57.83 -8.18
N CYS A 369 -30.30 58.23 -9.32
CA CYS A 369 -30.44 57.39 -10.50
C CYS A 369 -29.39 57.77 -11.53
N PHE A 370 -28.71 56.79 -12.11
CA PHE A 370 -27.65 57.03 -13.09
C PHE A 370 -27.77 56.12 -14.30
N ALA A 371 -27.36 56.64 -15.46
CA ALA A 371 -27.22 55.96 -16.74
C ALA A 371 -26.36 56.82 -17.67
N PHE A 372 -26.03 56.34 -18.88
CA PHE A 372 -25.15 57.09 -19.80
C PHE A 372 -25.86 58.26 -20.47
N HIS A 373 -25.43 59.49 -20.19
CA HIS A 373 -25.92 60.67 -20.89
C HIS A 373 -25.07 60.99 -22.12
N ARG A 374 -23.86 61.54 -21.94
CA ARG A 374 -22.86 61.79 -22.99
C ARG A 374 -21.56 61.09 -22.62
N CYS A 375 -20.71 60.77 -23.58
CA CYS A 375 -19.45 60.07 -23.31
C CYS A 375 -18.27 60.72 -24.05
N GLU A 376 -18.05 62.03 -23.91
CA GLU A 376 -16.96 62.75 -24.58
C GLU A 376 -15.58 62.48 -23.93
N SER A 377 -14.50 62.86 -24.63
CA SER A 377 -13.13 62.49 -24.24
C SER A 377 -12.70 63.15 -22.93
N SER A 378 -12.19 62.32 -22.01
CA SER A 378 -11.33 62.65 -20.84
C SER A 378 -11.90 63.51 -19.70
N GLY A 379 -13.15 63.98 -19.76
CA GLY A 379 -13.79 64.72 -18.64
C GLY A 379 -15.04 64.06 -18.03
N ASP A 380 -15.72 63.21 -18.81
CA ASP A 380 -17.06 62.71 -18.48
C ASP A 380 -17.03 61.43 -17.64
N CYS A 381 -16.07 60.55 -17.94
CA CYS A 381 -15.85 59.28 -17.25
C CYS A 381 -14.57 59.38 -16.44
N SER A 382 -14.71 59.60 -15.13
CA SER A 382 -13.58 59.80 -14.22
C SER A 382 -13.37 58.56 -13.34
N SER A 383 -12.13 58.31 -12.93
CA SER A 383 -11.74 57.22 -12.02
C SER A 383 -11.96 57.57 -10.54
N THR A 384 -12.04 58.86 -10.26
CA THR A 384 -12.50 59.48 -9.00
C THR A 384 -13.71 60.36 -9.31
N PHE A 385 -14.38 60.95 -8.33
CA PHE A 385 -15.54 61.80 -8.66
C PHE A 385 -15.12 63.04 -9.46
N ALA A 386 -15.67 63.19 -10.66
CA ALA A 386 -15.69 64.47 -11.34
C ALA A 386 -16.75 65.36 -10.69
N SER A 387 -16.39 66.61 -10.40
CA SER A 387 -17.29 67.62 -9.84
C SER A 387 -18.37 68.09 -10.81
N SER A 388 -18.33 67.73 -12.10
CA SER A 388 -19.33 68.22 -13.08
C SER A 388 -19.31 67.54 -14.48
N GLY A 389 -18.88 66.29 -14.63
CA GLY A 389 -18.71 65.65 -15.95
C GLY A 389 -19.91 64.80 -16.42
N ASP A 390 -20.34 64.96 -17.66
CA ASP A 390 -21.62 64.50 -18.25
C ASP A 390 -21.69 62.99 -18.60
N GLY A 391 -20.76 62.17 -18.07
CA GLY A 391 -20.59 60.73 -18.35
C GLY A 391 -21.66 59.82 -17.77
N LEU A 392 -21.57 59.62 -16.46
CA LEU A 392 -22.63 59.01 -15.65
C LEU A 392 -23.32 60.11 -14.86
N THR A 393 -24.54 60.44 -15.25
CA THR A 393 -25.27 61.52 -14.60
C THR A 393 -25.51 61.14 -13.13
N TYR A 394 -24.98 61.95 -12.22
CA TYR A 394 -25.28 61.92 -10.79
C TYR A 394 -24.65 60.80 -9.93
N VAL A 395 -23.67 60.04 -10.41
CA VAL A 395 -22.93 59.10 -9.53
C VAL A 395 -22.26 59.84 -8.35
N SER A 396 -21.75 61.04 -8.59
CA SER A 396 -21.23 61.94 -7.54
C SER A 396 -22.28 62.34 -6.50
N ASN A 397 -23.55 62.47 -6.89
CA ASN A 397 -24.63 62.84 -5.97
C ASN A 397 -25.02 61.68 -5.05
N ILE A 398 -24.83 60.42 -5.46
CA ILE A 398 -25.08 59.25 -4.60
C ILE A 398 -24.15 59.27 -3.39
N MET A 399 -22.91 59.72 -3.57
CA MET A 399 -21.91 59.79 -2.49
C MET A 399 -22.19 60.85 -1.43
N SER A 400 -22.96 61.88 -1.80
CA SER A 400 -23.43 62.88 -0.84
C SER A 400 -24.46 62.30 0.15
N LYS A 401 -24.90 61.05 -0.05
CA LYS A 401 -25.86 60.35 0.81
C LYS A 401 -25.16 59.45 1.81
N ASN A 402 -25.72 59.40 3.01
CA ASN A 402 -25.23 58.55 4.10
C ASN A 402 -25.24 57.05 3.75
N ASP A 403 -26.21 56.60 2.94
CA ASP A 403 -26.35 55.19 2.55
C ASP A 403 -25.61 54.84 1.24
N ARG A 404 -25.21 55.87 0.47
CA ARG A 404 -24.59 55.76 -0.87
C ARG A 404 -25.34 54.84 -1.82
N VAL A 405 -26.66 54.79 -1.70
CA VAL A 405 -27.50 53.91 -2.53
C VAL A 405 -27.91 54.61 -3.83
N GLY A 406 -27.68 53.92 -4.94
CA GLY A 406 -28.06 54.33 -6.27
C GLY A 406 -28.95 53.33 -6.99
N TYR A 407 -29.58 53.79 -8.07
CA TYR A 407 -30.42 52.97 -8.93
C TYR A 407 -30.01 53.15 -10.39
N THR A 408 -29.94 52.06 -11.13
CA THR A 408 -29.59 52.07 -12.56
C THR A 408 -30.27 50.94 -13.30
N VAL A 409 -30.06 50.84 -14.61
CA VAL A 409 -30.77 49.90 -15.47
C VAL A 409 -29.88 49.35 -16.58
N CYS A 410 -29.82 48.02 -16.67
CA CYS A 410 -29.17 47.31 -17.77
C CYS A 410 -30.22 46.74 -18.74
N TYR A 411 -29.89 46.63 -20.03
CA TYR A 411 -30.74 46.06 -21.09
C TYR A 411 -30.26 44.68 -21.54
#